data_AF-A0A838UL60-F1
#
_entry.id   AF-A0A838UL60-F1
#
_cell.length_a   1.000
_cell.length_b   1.000
_cell.length_c   1.000
_cell.angle_alpha   90.00
_cell.angle_beta   90.00
_cell.angle_gamma   90.00
#
_symmetry.space_group_name_H-M   'P 1'
#
loop_
_entity.id
_entity.type
_entity.pdbx_description
1 polymer ?
#
loop_
_entity_poly.entity_id
_entity_poly.type
_entity_poly.pdbx_seq_one_letter_code
_entity_poly.pdbx_strand_id
1 'polypeptide(L)'
;VLSGILAEGDTAQGSARVHRGGTYVCMEGPLFSTKAESRAYRQWGMDVIGMTALPEAKLAREAEMCYATLACVTDYDSWHATETPVTVDLVVANLLKNIATAQAVIRATAPRIPADRAGCGCSHALADALITDRAQISPQARERYDLLLGRYL
;
A
#
# COMPACT_ATOMS: atom_id res chain seq x y z
N VAL A 1 -4.90 7.77 -9.96
CA VAL A 1 -6.27 7.32 -10.32
C VAL A 1 -6.89 6.52 -9.17
N LEU A 2 -6.43 5.30 -8.89
CA LEU A 2 -7.03 4.44 -7.85
C LEU A 2 -7.03 5.08 -6.44
N SER A 3 -5.92 5.69 -6.02
CA SER A 3 -5.84 6.44 -4.75
C SER A 3 -6.82 7.62 -4.67
N GLY A 4 -7.14 8.24 -5.82
CA GLY A 4 -8.14 9.30 -5.91
C GLY A 4 -9.55 8.77 -5.67
N ILE A 5 -9.90 7.66 -6.33
CA ILE A 5 -11.18 6.95 -6.14
C ILE A 5 -11.34 6.50 -4.68
N LEU A 6 -10.27 5.93 -4.10
CA LEU A 6 -10.25 5.48 -2.70
C LEU A 6 -10.55 6.63 -1.73
N ALA A 7 -9.92 7.78 -1.93
CA ALA A 7 -10.12 8.95 -1.09
C ALA A 7 -11.53 9.60 -1.27
N GLU A 8 -12.20 9.38 -2.39
CA GLU A 8 -13.60 9.82 -2.60
C GLU A 8 -14.62 8.82 -2.02
N GLY A 9 -14.25 7.55 -1.84
CA GLY A 9 -15.10 6.53 -1.24
C GLY A 9 -15.49 6.85 0.21
N ASP A 10 -14.62 7.54 0.94
CA ASP A 10 -14.83 7.92 2.34
C ASP A 10 -15.67 9.19 2.51
N THR A 11 -15.51 10.17 1.62
CA THR A 11 -16.21 11.48 1.71
C THR A 11 -17.73 11.33 1.64
N ALA A 12 -18.23 10.20 1.13
CA ALA A 12 -19.64 9.87 1.04
C ALA A 12 -20.27 9.35 2.35
N GLN A 13 -19.46 8.94 3.34
CA GLN A 13 -19.93 8.31 4.59
C GLN A 13 -19.77 9.22 5.82
N GLY A 14 -18.86 10.20 5.79
CA GLY A 14 -18.71 11.25 6.82
C GLY A 14 -18.25 10.77 8.21
N SER A 15 -17.77 9.54 8.34
CA SER A 15 -17.49 8.89 9.63
C SER A 15 -16.02 8.98 10.09
N ALA A 16 -15.08 9.33 9.21
CA ALA A 16 -13.65 9.42 9.54
C ALA A 16 -12.96 10.60 8.83
N ARG A 17 -11.83 11.03 9.39
CA ARG A 17 -10.97 12.05 8.76
C ARG A 17 -10.00 11.36 7.81
N VAL A 18 -10.10 11.64 6.51
CA VAL A 18 -9.15 11.13 5.50
C VAL A 18 -8.11 12.17 5.14
N HIS A 19 -6.87 11.69 5.02
CA HIS A 19 -5.73 12.43 4.53
C HIS A 19 -5.37 11.91 3.14
N ARG A 20 -5.28 12.80 2.14
CA ARG A 20 -4.82 12.45 0.79
C ARG A 20 -3.31 12.58 0.71
N GLY A 21 -2.67 11.57 0.14
CA GLY A 21 -1.22 11.50 0.00
C GLY A 21 -0.55 10.98 1.27
N GLY A 22 0.71 11.35 1.43
CA GLY A 22 1.57 10.88 2.51
C GLY A 22 2.57 9.82 2.06
N THR A 23 3.68 9.75 2.77
CA THR A 23 4.80 8.84 2.52
C THR A 23 4.79 7.72 3.56
N TYR A 24 4.72 6.48 3.09
CA TYR A 24 4.75 5.29 3.92
C TYR A 24 6.19 4.79 4.08
N VAL A 25 6.66 4.62 5.31
CA VAL A 25 7.88 3.88 5.61
C VAL A 25 7.53 2.44 5.99
N CYS A 26 8.10 1.48 5.26
CA CYS A 26 7.98 0.07 5.57
C CYS A 26 9.23 -0.37 6.35
N MET A 27 9.05 -0.81 7.59
CA MET A 27 10.10 -1.43 8.40
C MET A 27 9.91 -2.95 8.44
N GLU A 28 10.96 -3.69 8.80
CA GLU A 28 10.90 -5.16 8.85
C GLU A 28 9.97 -5.69 9.96
N GLY A 29 9.99 -5.08 11.16
CA GLY A 29 9.35 -5.65 12.34
C GLY A 29 10.07 -6.91 12.86
N PRO A 30 9.48 -7.70 13.79
CA PRO A 30 8.17 -7.49 14.43
C PRO A 30 8.20 -6.46 15.57
N LEU A 31 9.39 -5.98 15.95
CA LEU A 31 9.52 -4.97 17.00
C LEU A 31 9.09 -3.60 16.48
N PHE A 32 8.43 -2.82 17.35
CA PHE A 32 8.16 -1.41 17.07
C PHE A 32 9.45 -0.59 17.05
N SER A 33 9.38 0.57 16.39
CA SER A 33 10.50 1.48 16.31
C SER A 33 10.88 2.03 17.67
N THR A 34 12.17 2.18 17.90
CA THR A 34 12.68 3.04 18.96
C THR A 34 12.32 4.50 18.70
N LYS A 35 12.37 5.33 19.74
CA LYS A 35 12.15 6.78 19.60
C LYS A 35 13.16 7.45 18.66
N ALA A 36 14.38 6.93 18.56
CA ALA A 36 15.40 7.45 17.66
C ALA A 36 15.05 7.18 16.19
N GLU A 37 14.64 5.95 15.87
CA GLU A 37 14.17 5.56 14.53
C GLU A 37 12.94 6.37 14.12
N SER A 38 11.93 6.46 15.00
CA SER A 38 10.72 7.24 14.75
C SER A 38 11.02 8.71 14.44
N ARG A 39 11.97 9.32 15.15
CA ARG A 39 12.45 10.69 14.86
C ARG A 39 13.18 10.79 13.52
N ALA A 40 14.01 9.80 13.17
CA ALA A 40 14.70 9.78 11.89
C ALA A 40 13.70 9.69 10.73
N TYR A 41 12.69 8.82 10.80
CA TYR A 41 11.66 8.71 9.77
C TYR A 41 10.87 10.01 9.59
N ARG A 42 10.56 10.71 10.68
CA ARG A 42 9.94 12.04 10.61
C ARG A 42 10.85 13.08 9.96
N GLN A 43 12.15 13.06 10.24
CA GLN A 43 13.12 13.94 9.59
C GLN A 43 13.24 13.65 8.09
N TRP A 44 13.02 12.41 7.67
CA TRP A 44 12.94 12.02 6.26
C TRP A 44 11.62 12.42 5.59
N GLY A 45 10.66 12.98 6.33
CA GLY A 45 9.35 13.37 5.81
C GLY A 45 8.37 12.21 5.64
N MET A 46 8.56 11.12 6.41
CA MET A 46 7.62 10.00 6.43
C MET A 46 6.38 10.36 7.27
N ASP A 47 5.21 10.00 6.76
CA ASP A 47 3.92 10.33 7.38
C ASP A 47 3.31 9.17 8.16
N VAL A 48 3.46 7.94 7.66
CA VAL A 48 2.94 6.72 8.27
C VAL A 48 3.98 5.61 8.22
N ILE A 49 3.96 4.75 9.24
CA ILE A 49 4.85 3.58 9.35
C ILE A 49 4.04 2.29 9.40
N GLY A 50 4.58 1.22 8.84
CA GLY A 50 4.09 -0.14 9.05
C GLY A 50 5.06 -1.17 8.49
N MET A 51 4.60 -2.41 8.31
CA MET A 51 5.47 -3.57 8.08
C MET A 51 5.08 -4.42 6.87
N THR A 52 4.09 -4.00 6.05
CA THR A 52 3.47 -4.89 5.05
C THR A 52 3.41 -4.35 3.63
N ALA A 53 3.48 -3.03 3.43
CA ALA A 53 3.31 -2.44 2.09
C ALA A 53 4.48 -2.79 1.13
N LEU A 54 5.62 -3.21 1.66
CA LEU A 54 6.76 -3.72 0.91
C LEU A 54 7.03 -5.18 1.33
N PRO A 55 7.22 -6.12 0.38
CA PRO A 55 7.36 -5.94 -1.08
C PRO A 55 6.03 -5.86 -1.86
N GLU A 56 4.87 -5.88 -1.20
CA GLU A 56 3.55 -5.97 -1.85
C GLU A 56 3.35 -4.96 -3.00
N ALA A 57 3.64 -3.68 -2.77
CA ALA A 57 3.47 -2.64 -3.79
C ALA A 57 4.39 -2.83 -5.01
N LYS A 58 5.60 -3.41 -4.81
CA LYS A 58 6.53 -3.71 -5.91
C LYS A 58 6.03 -4.90 -6.72
N LEU A 59 5.61 -5.97 -6.05
CA LEU A 59 5.08 -7.17 -6.71
C LEU A 59 3.79 -6.85 -7.49
N ALA A 60 2.90 -6.02 -6.93
CA ALA A 60 1.71 -5.56 -7.65
C ALA A 60 2.08 -4.77 -8.91
N ARG A 61 3.17 -3.98 -8.87
CA ARG A 61 3.66 -3.25 -10.05
C ARG A 61 4.23 -4.19 -11.11
N GLU A 62 5.03 -5.20 -10.71
CA GLU A 62 5.56 -6.22 -11.64
C GLU A 62 4.44 -7.05 -12.28
N ALA A 63 3.35 -7.29 -11.53
CA ALA A 63 2.15 -7.95 -12.04
C ALA A 63 1.21 -7.01 -12.83
N GLU A 64 1.62 -5.76 -13.07
CA GLU A 64 0.86 -4.76 -13.83
C GLU A 64 -0.56 -4.52 -13.28
N MET A 65 -0.67 -4.65 -11.96
CA MET A 65 -1.87 -4.38 -11.19
C MET A 65 -1.90 -2.92 -10.74
N CYS A 66 -3.07 -2.31 -10.80
CA CYS A 66 -3.27 -0.99 -10.21
C CYS A 66 -3.38 -1.15 -8.69
N TYR A 67 -2.47 -0.51 -7.96
CA TYR A 67 -2.31 -0.66 -6.52
C TYR A 67 -2.48 0.68 -5.80
N ALA A 68 -3.16 0.68 -4.66
CA ALA A 68 -3.28 1.81 -3.75
C ALA A 68 -3.46 1.30 -2.32
N THR A 69 -2.95 2.05 -1.34
CA THR A 69 -3.00 1.68 0.07
C THR A 69 -4.03 2.53 0.82
N LEU A 70 -4.90 1.87 1.59
CA LEU A 70 -5.72 2.51 2.63
C LEU A 70 -5.03 2.29 3.98
N ALA A 71 -4.22 3.26 4.41
CA ALA A 71 -3.53 3.18 5.71
C ALA A 71 -4.46 3.65 6.83
N CYS A 72 -4.87 2.73 7.71
CA CYS A 72 -5.68 3.05 8.88
C CYS A 72 -4.76 3.32 10.07
N VAL A 73 -4.65 4.58 10.49
CA VAL A 73 -3.77 4.98 11.60
C VAL A 73 -4.29 4.40 12.92
N THR A 74 -3.43 3.69 13.65
CA THR A 74 -3.75 3.07 14.94
C THR A 74 -3.15 3.80 16.13
N ASP A 75 -2.04 4.50 15.95
CA ASP A 75 -1.25 5.13 17.00
C ASP A 75 -0.23 6.10 16.37
N TYR A 76 0.52 6.80 17.21
CA TYR A 76 1.56 7.75 16.78
C TYR A 76 2.97 7.17 16.84
N ASP A 77 3.15 5.85 16.78
CA ASP A 77 4.44 5.19 16.96
C ASP A 77 5.11 5.67 18.29
N SER A 78 6.44 5.61 18.39
CA SER A 78 7.17 5.92 19.63
C SER A 78 7.71 7.36 19.74
N TRP A 79 7.40 8.26 18.79
CA TRP A 79 7.93 9.64 18.82
C TRP A 79 7.18 10.57 19.78
N HIS A 80 5.87 10.35 19.96
CA HIS A 80 5.02 11.25 20.70
C HIS A 80 5.35 11.21 22.21
N ALA A 81 5.51 12.38 22.83
CA ALA A 81 6.03 12.48 24.20
C ALA A 81 4.93 12.40 25.27
N THR A 82 3.68 12.69 24.93
CA THR A 82 2.55 12.78 25.87
C THR A 82 1.57 11.62 25.77
N GLU A 83 1.73 10.74 24.77
CA GLU A 83 0.95 9.52 24.66
C GLU A 83 1.78 8.32 25.12
N THR A 84 1.11 7.33 25.72
CA THR A 84 1.72 6.07 26.14
C THR A 84 2.42 5.42 24.94
N PRO A 85 3.60 4.80 25.12
CA PRO A 85 4.26 4.06 24.03
C PRO A 85 3.30 3.06 23.37
N VAL A 86 3.47 2.83 22.07
CA VAL A 86 2.64 1.89 21.32
C VAL A 86 2.68 0.51 21.98
N THR A 87 1.50 -0.01 22.32
CA THR A 87 1.31 -1.37 22.82
C THR A 87 0.44 -2.16 21.86
N VAL A 88 0.61 -3.48 21.85
CA VAL A 88 -0.21 -4.38 21.01
C VAL A 88 -1.70 -4.19 21.30
N ASP A 89 -2.09 -4.01 22.56
CA ASP A 89 -3.50 -3.83 22.95
C ASP A 89 -4.10 -2.54 22.38
N LEU A 90 -3.34 -1.43 22.39
CA LEU A 90 -3.78 -0.16 21.80
C LEU A 90 -3.97 -0.30 20.29
N VAL A 91 -3.01 -0.94 19.62
CA VAL A 91 -3.08 -1.21 18.18
C VAL A 91 -4.30 -2.05 17.84
N VAL A 92 -4.53 -3.16 18.57
CA VAL A 92 -5.67 -4.06 18.34
C VAL A 92 -6.99 -3.33 18.57
N ALA A 93 -7.11 -2.54 19.63
CA ALA A 93 -8.35 -1.80 19.93
C ALA A 93 -8.70 -0.79 18.84
N ASN A 94 -7.71 -0.03 18.35
CA ASN A 94 -7.94 0.93 17.27
C ASN A 94 -8.11 0.26 15.90
N LEU A 95 -7.42 -0.86 15.66
CA LEU A 95 -7.62 -1.69 14.47
C LEU A 95 -9.07 -2.17 14.37
N LEU A 96 -9.63 -2.72 15.46
CA LEU A 96 -11.02 -3.18 15.47
C LEU A 96 -12.02 -2.06 15.16
N LYS A 97 -11.78 -0.84 15.65
CA LYS A 97 -12.59 0.34 15.29
C LYS A 97 -12.43 0.71 13.82
N ASN A 98 -11.21 0.63 13.30
CA ASN A 98 -10.89 0.94 11.92
C ASN A 98 -11.45 -0.08 10.92
N ILE A 99 -11.73 -1.34 11.31
CA ILE A 99 -12.31 -2.36 10.42
C ILE A 99 -13.63 -1.88 9.81
N ALA A 100 -14.54 -1.34 10.62
CA ALA A 100 -15.85 -0.91 10.13
C ALA A 100 -15.71 0.22 9.09
N THR A 101 -14.84 1.19 9.38
CA THR A 101 -14.49 2.28 8.46
C THR A 101 -13.87 1.75 7.17
N ALA A 102 -12.84 0.90 7.26
CA ALA A 102 -12.16 0.34 6.10
C ALA A 102 -13.12 -0.44 5.20
N GLN A 103 -13.99 -1.28 5.77
CA GLN A 103 -14.99 -2.02 5.00
C GLN A 103 -16.00 -1.09 4.32
N ALA A 104 -16.43 -0.02 4.99
CA ALA A 104 -17.34 0.96 4.41
C ALA A 104 -16.69 1.69 3.22
N VAL A 105 -15.44 2.14 3.37
CA VAL A 105 -14.66 2.79 2.30
C VAL A 105 -14.48 1.84 1.12
N ILE A 106 -14.13 0.57 1.36
CA ILE A 106 -13.98 -0.43 0.29
C ILE A 106 -15.30 -0.65 -0.45
N ARG A 107 -16.42 -0.80 0.28
CA ARG A 107 -17.76 -0.96 -0.31
C ARG A 107 -18.16 0.23 -1.18
N ALA A 108 -17.84 1.46 -0.76
CA ALA A 108 -18.11 2.67 -1.52
C ALA A 108 -17.16 2.87 -2.72
N THR A 109 -15.92 2.38 -2.61
CA THR A 109 -14.89 2.49 -3.65
C THR A 109 -15.14 1.48 -4.77
N ALA A 110 -15.42 0.22 -4.45
CA ALA A 110 -15.53 -0.88 -5.40
C ALA A 110 -16.39 -0.58 -6.66
N PRO A 111 -17.63 -0.03 -6.56
CA PRO A 111 -18.44 0.26 -7.75
C PRO A 111 -17.94 1.45 -8.58
N ARG A 112 -17.00 2.25 -8.06
CA ARG A 112 -16.43 3.42 -8.74
C ARG A 112 -15.14 3.11 -9.49
N ILE A 113 -14.58 1.91 -9.28
CA ILE A 113 -13.39 1.46 -10.01
C ILE A 113 -13.82 1.19 -11.45
N PRO A 114 -13.26 1.91 -12.45
CA PRO A 114 -13.62 1.69 -13.84
C PRO A 114 -13.24 0.27 -14.27
N ALA A 115 -14.09 -0.34 -15.10
CA ALA A 115 -13.83 -1.67 -15.64
C ALA A 115 -12.63 -1.66 -16.60
N ASP A 116 -12.46 -0.56 -17.34
CA ASP A 116 -11.25 -0.32 -18.12
C ASP A 116 -10.17 0.34 -17.25
N ARG A 117 -8.92 -0.05 -17.47
CA ARG A 117 -7.75 0.54 -16.79
C ARG A 117 -7.14 1.68 -17.59
N ALA A 118 -7.91 2.27 -18.52
CA ALA A 118 -7.42 3.19 -19.55
C ALA A 118 -6.74 4.45 -18.98
N GLY A 119 -7.17 4.91 -17.81
CA GLY A 119 -6.58 6.08 -17.13
C GLY A 119 -5.26 5.82 -16.39
N CYS A 120 -4.72 4.59 -16.38
CA CYS A 120 -3.53 4.26 -15.61
C CYS A 120 -2.50 3.46 -16.42
N GLY A 121 -1.26 3.94 -16.45
CA GLY A 121 -0.13 3.22 -17.06
C GLY A 121 0.31 1.94 -16.32
N CYS A 122 -0.38 1.53 -15.25
CA CYS A 122 -0.02 0.33 -14.47
C CYS A 122 -0.02 -0.95 -15.33
N SER A 123 -0.89 -1.02 -16.34
CA SER A 123 -1.17 -2.21 -17.16
C SER A 123 -0.07 -2.59 -18.15
N HIS A 124 0.92 -1.71 -18.33
CA HIS A 124 2.05 -1.84 -19.26
C HIS A 124 3.39 -1.59 -18.55
N ALA A 125 3.40 -1.58 -17.21
CA ALA A 125 4.59 -1.25 -16.43
C ALA A 125 5.79 -2.18 -16.68
N LEU A 126 5.53 -3.39 -17.17
CA LEU A 126 6.56 -4.41 -17.40
C LEU A 126 7.13 -4.37 -18.83
N ALA A 127 6.42 -3.72 -19.77
CA ALA A 127 6.78 -3.69 -21.19
C ALA A 127 8.25 -3.27 -21.42
N ASP A 128 8.69 -2.22 -20.71
CA ASP A 128 10.03 -1.65 -20.84
C ASP A 128 10.95 -2.01 -19.65
N ALA A 129 10.51 -2.88 -18.74
CA ALA A 129 11.28 -3.26 -17.55
C ALA A 129 12.05 -4.58 -17.72
N LEU A 130 11.84 -5.31 -18.81
CA LEU A 130 12.51 -6.57 -19.11
C LEU A 130 13.86 -6.35 -19.79
N ILE A 131 14.94 -6.46 -19.00
CA ILE A 131 16.32 -6.36 -19.46
C ILE A 131 16.79 -7.68 -20.11
N THR A 132 16.30 -8.82 -19.62
CA THR A 132 16.72 -10.14 -20.12
C THR A 132 16.43 -10.28 -21.61
N ASP A 133 17.43 -10.75 -22.37
CA ASP A 133 17.26 -11.10 -23.78
C ASP A 133 16.23 -12.23 -23.90
N ARG A 134 15.19 -12.00 -24.71
CA ARG A 134 14.06 -12.92 -24.87
C ARG A 134 14.51 -14.26 -25.46
N ALA A 135 15.57 -14.26 -26.27
CA ALA A 135 16.15 -15.47 -26.82
C ALA A 135 16.85 -16.34 -25.76
N GLN A 136 17.27 -15.76 -24.64
CA GLN A 136 17.98 -16.46 -23.56
C GLN A 136 17.06 -16.93 -22.42
N ILE A 137 15.76 -16.63 -22.49
CA ILE A 137 14.81 -17.06 -21.46
C ILE A 137 14.51 -18.54 -21.65
N SER A 138 14.89 -19.33 -20.64
CA SER A 138 14.70 -20.78 -20.64
C SER A 138 13.21 -21.17 -20.69
N PRO A 139 12.87 -22.34 -21.25
CA PRO A 139 11.49 -22.84 -21.25
C PRO A 139 10.88 -22.90 -19.83
N GLN A 140 11.66 -23.31 -18.83
CA GLN A 140 11.21 -23.36 -17.44
C GLN A 140 10.87 -21.98 -16.86
N ALA A 141 11.66 -20.95 -17.21
CA ALA A 141 11.37 -19.58 -16.77
C ALA A 141 10.13 -19.02 -17.47
N ARG A 142 9.93 -19.32 -18.76
CA ARG A 142 8.72 -18.96 -19.51
C ARG A 142 7.48 -19.54 -18.85
N GLU A 143 7.49 -20.83 -18.55
CA GLU A 143 6.38 -21.51 -17.88
C GLU A 143 6.13 -20.93 -16.47
N ARG A 144 7.19 -20.75 -15.67
CA ARG A 144 7.07 -20.24 -14.30
C ARG A 144 6.46 -18.83 -14.23
N TYR A 145 6.77 -17.97 -15.20
CA TYR A 145 6.39 -16.56 -15.19
C TYR A 145 5.32 -16.20 -16.24
N ASP A 146 4.69 -17.19 -16.86
CA ASP A 146 3.74 -16.99 -17.96
C ASP A 146 2.62 -15.99 -17.62
N LEU A 147 2.06 -16.07 -16.40
CA LEU A 147 1.01 -15.15 -15.94
C LEU A 147 1.43 -13.68 -15.92
N LEU A 148 2.72 -13.39 -15.74
CA LEU A 148 3.25 -12.03 -15.67
C LEU A 148 3.85 -11.60 -17.01
N LEU A 149 4.62 -12.49 -17.64
CA LEU A 149 5.45 -12.18 -18.80
C LEU A 149 4.84 -12.60 -20.13
N GLY A 150 3.80 -13.43 -20.15
CA GLY A 150 3.28 -14.05 -21.38
C GLY A 150 2.82 -13.06 -22.45
N ARG A 151 2.47 -11.82 -22.07
CA ARG A 151 2.16 -10.74 -23.03
C ARG A 151 3.40 -10.16 -23.75
N TYR A 152 4.60 -10.44 -23.25
CA TYR A 152 5.87 -9.84 -23.68
C TYR A 152 6.91 -10.86 -24.14
N LEU A 153 6.62 -12.17 -24.06
CA LEU A 153 7.53 -13.28 -24.38
C LEU A 153 7.05 -14.11 -25.56
#